data_AF-A0A1B8XUA7-F1
#
_entry.id   AF-A0A1B8XUA7-F1
#
_cell.length_a   1.000
_cell.length_b   1.000
_cell.length_c   1.000
_cell.angle_alpha   90.00
_cell.angle_beta   90.00
_cell.angle_gamma   90.00
#
_symmetry.space_group_name_H-M   'P 1'
#
loop_
_entity.id
_entity.type
_entity.pdbx_description
1 polymer ?
#
loop_
_entity_poly.entity_id
_entity_poly.type
_entity_poly.pdbx_seq_one_letter_code
_entity_poly.pdbx_strand_id
1 'polypeptide(L)'
;MFFPCRSDLRVMVAKRSVENIQFLPFLTTDLNNLGWFYYGYLKGDGTLIIVNLIGASLQTLYMAAYILYSLERRYVVSQVLVSLGVLFLAHCYFTLWTPDINSRLNQLGLFCSIFTISMYLSPLADL
;
A
#
# COMPACT_ATOMS: atom_id res chain seq x y z
N MET A 1 -1.74 -11.56 -11.88
CA MET A 1 -0.59 -11.76 -10.98
C MET A 1 -1.10 -11.90 -9.53
N PHE A 2 -1.86 -12.96 -9.21
CA PHE A 2 -2.53 -13.17 -7.89
C PHE A 2 -2.08 -14.48 -7.19
N PHE A 3 -1.08 -15.17 -7.74
CA PHE A 3 -0.67 -16.51 -7.32
C PHE A 3 0.50 -16.65 -6.31
N PRO A 4 1.34 -15.64 -5.98
CA PRO A 4 2.45 -15.88 -5.04
C PRO A 4 2.03 -15.81 -3.55
N CYS A 5 0.90 -15.17 -3.23
CA CYS A 5 0.47 -14.92 -1.85
C CYS A 5 0.29 -16.20 -1.00
N ARG A 6 -0.10 -17.33 -1.61
CA ARG A 6 -0.35 -18.59 -0.87
C ARG A 6 0.90 -19.43 -0.61
N SER A 7 1.97 -19.23 -1.39
CA SER A 7 3.26 -19.88 -1.14
C SER A 7 4.00 -19.17 0.00
N ASP A 8 4.02 -17.84 0.01
CA ASP A 8 4.74 -17.06 1.01
C ASP A 8 4.13 -17.16 2.41
N LEU A 9 2.79 -17.17 2.51
CA LEU A 9 2.09 -17.37 3.79
C LEU A 9 2.42 -18.75 4.40
N ARG A 10 2.54 -19.80 3.57
CA ARG A 10 2.92 -21.14 4.05
C ARG A 10 4.38 -21.19 4.52
N VAL A 11 5.28 -20.49 3.83
CA VAL A 11 6.70 -20.42 4.24
C VAL A 11 6.85 -19.62 5.54
N MET A 12 6.14 -18.50 5.71
CA MET A 12 6.12 -17.72 6.96
C MET A 12 5.64 -18.56 8.16
N VAL A 13 4.53 -19.28 8.00
CA VAL A 13 3.95 -20.10 9.07
C VAL A 13 4.82 -21.32 9.38
N ALA A 14 5.42 -21.95 8.36
CA ALA A 14 6.27 -23.13 8.53
C ALA A 14 7.63 -22.80 9.16
N LYS A 15 8.24 -21.67 8.82
CA LYS A 15 9.57 -21.32 9.32
C LYS A 15 9.56 -20.54 10.63
N ARG A 16 8.41 -19.98 11.06
CA ARG A 16 8.32 -19.08 12.23
C ARG A 16 9.34 -17.92 12.21
N SER A 17 9.93 -17.65 11.05
CA SER A 17 10.99 -16.68 10.85
C SER A 17 10.70 -15.92 9.57
N VAL A 18 10.85 -14.60 9.67
CA VAL A 18 10.62 -13.64 8.60
C VAL A 18 11.94 -13.19 7.96
N GLU A 19 13.04 -13.90 8.26
CA GLU A 19 14.44 -13.58 7.90
C GLU A 19 14.70 -13.30 6.41
N ASN A 20 13.76 -13.61 5.52
CA ASN A 20 13.91 -13.37 4.08
C ASN A 20 12.74 -12.62 3.44
N ILE A 21 11.81 -12.06 4.22
CA ILE A 21 10.67 -11.34 3.65
C ILE A 21 10.81 -9.85 3.92
N GLN A 22 10.99 -9.10 2.84
CA GLN A 22 11.09 -7.65 2.88
C GLN A 22 9.72 -7.06 3.25
N PHE A 23 9.70 -6.19 4.27
CA PHE A 23 8.51 -5.47 4.70
C PHE A 23 8.12 -4.34 3.72
N LEU A 24 9.09 -3.75 3.03
CA LEU A 24 8.87 -2.63 2.11
C LEU A 24 7.84 -2.92 1.00
N PRO A 25 7.89 -4.04 0.27
CA PRO A 25 6.90 -4.38 -0.76
C PRO A 25 5.45 -4.44 -0.23
N PHE A 26 5.29 -4.90 1.01
CA PHE A 26 3.98 -4.95 1.66
C PHE A 26 3.46 -3.55 1.98
N LEU A 27 4.31 -2.71 2.57
CA LEU A 27 3.95 -1.33 2.89
C LEU A 27 3.65 -0.50 1.62
N THR A 28 4.47 -0.64 0.57
CA THR A 28 4.25 0.09 -0.69
C THR A 28 2.97 -0.36 -1.38
N THR A 29 2.65 -1.66 -1.36
CA THR A 29 1.38 -2.17 -1.90
C THR A 29 0.18 -1.65 -1.11
N ASP A 30 0.29 -1.58 0.22
CA ASP A 30 -0.77 -1.03 1.07
C ASP A 30 -1.04 0.45 0.75
N LEU A 31 0.03 1.25 0.66
CA LEU A 31 -0.05 2.67 0.28
C LEU A 31 -0.67 2.87 -1.11
N ASN A 32 -0.29 2.03 -2.08
CA ASN A 32 -0.86 2.08 -3.43
C ASN A 32 -2.37 1.80 -3.42
N ASN A 33 -2.80 0.77 -2.68
CA ASN A 33 -4.21 0.44 -2.55
C ASN A 33 -4.99 1.57 -1.85
N LEU A 34 -4.44 2.17 -0.80
CA LEU A 34 -5.06 3.31 -0.12
C LEU A 34 -5.18 4.54 -1.04
N GLY A 35 -4.18 4.80 -1.88
CA GLY A 35 -4.22 5.87 -2.89
C GLY A 35 -5.34 5.67 -3.92
N TRP A 36 -5.44 4.47 -4.50
CA TRP A 36 -6.50 4.12 -5.44
C TRP A 36 -7.89 4.03 -4.79
N PHE A 37 -7.98 3.63 -3.53
CA PHE A 37 -9.21 3.71 -2.74
C PHE A 37 -9.68 5.16 -2.60
N TYR A 38 -8.79 6.08 -2.22
CA TYR A 38 -9.11 7.50 -2.10
C TYR A 38 -9.49 8.13 -3.45
N TYR A 39 -8.81 7.73 -4.53
CA TYR A 39 -9.18 8.10 -5.89
C TYR A 39 -10.59 7.61 -6.26
N GLY A 40 -10.89 6.33 -6.01
CA GLY A 40 -12.21 5.74 -6.24
C GLY A 40 -13.29 6.45 -5.44
N TYR A 41 -13.01 6.81 -4.18
CA TYR A 41 -13.90 7.58 -3.32
C TYR A 41 -14.23 8.96 -3.91
N LEU A 42 -13.21 9.72 -4.33
CA LEU A 42 -13.41 11.03 -4.95
C LEU A 42 -14.13 10.94 -6.31
N LYS A 43 -13.90 9.87 -7.07
CA LYS A 43 -14.53 9.65 -8.37
C LYS A 43 -15.97 9.11 -8.25
N GLY A 44 -16.33 8.54 -7.10
CA GLY A 44 -17.59 7.81 -6.92
C GLY A 44 -17.60 6.43 -7.59
N ASP A 45 -16.43 5.85 -7.85
CA ASP A 45 -16.29 4.54 -8.50
C ASP A 45 -16.25 3.41 -7.48
N GLY A 46 -17.41 2.79 -7.23
CA GLY A 46 -17.57 1.70 -6.26
C GLY A 46 -16.67 0.49 -6.53
N THR A 47 -16.32 0.22 -7.79
CA THR A 47 -15.48 -0.94 -8.14
C THR A 47 -14.05 -0.70 -7.68
N LEU A 48 -13.50 0.48 -7.96
CA LEU A 48 -12.17 0.86 -7.50
C LEU A 48 -12.08 0.87 -5.98
N ILE A 49 -13.12 1.36 -5.29
CA ILE A 49 -13.20 1.37 -3.84
C ILE A 49 -13.11 -0.06 -3.28
N ILE A 50 -13.97 -0.97 -3.74
CA ILE A 50 -14.07 -2.33 -3.18
C ILE A 50 -12.79 -3.12 -3.42
N VAL A 51 -12.26 -3.11 -4.65
CA VAL A 51 -11.06 -3.91 -5.00
C VAL A 51 -9.85 -3.46 -4.20
N ASN A 52 -9.64 -2.14 -4.08
CA ASN A 52 -8.50 -1.61 -3.33
C ASN A 52 -8.69 -1.71 -1.82
N LEU A 53 -9.92 -1.60 -1.31
CA LEU A 53 -10.20 -1.83 0.11
C LEU A 53 -9.89 -3.27 0.53
N ILE A 54 -10.30 -4.26 -0.28
CA ILE A 54 -9.96 -5.66 -0.05
C ILE A 54 -8.44 -5.84 -0.10
N GLY A 55 -7.77 -5.27 -1.10
CA GLY A 55 -6.30 -5.29 -1.21
C GLY A 55 -5.58 -4.72 0.00
N ALA A 56 -5.98 -3.53 0.47
CA ALA A 56 -5.43 -2.89 1.67
C ALA A 56 -5.69 -3.73 2.93
N SER A 57 -6.90 -4.29 3.08
CA SER A 57 -7.23 -5.12 4.25
C SER A 57 -6.36 -6.38 4.34
N LEU A 58 -6.14 -7.06 3.20
CA LEU A 58 -5.23 -8.20 3.11
C LEU A 58 -3.81 -7.77 3.48
N GLN A 59 -3.34 -6.68 2.89
CA GLN A 59 -1.98 -6.21 3.07
C GLN A 59 -1.69 -5.78 4.52
N THR A 60 -2.66 -5.11 5.15
CA THR A 60 -2.64 -4.79 6.58
C THR A 60 -2.62 -6.04 7.45
N LEU A 61 -3.36 -7.10 7.10
CA LEU A 61 -3.33 -8.38 7.83
C LEU A 61 -1.94 -9.04 7.74
N TYR A 62 -1.31 -9.02 6.57
CA TYR A 62 0.07 -9.52 6.41
C TYR A 62 1.07 -8.71 7.24
N MET A 63 0.95 -7.38 7.24
CA MET A 63 1.80 -6.51 8.07
C MET A 63 1.57 -6.77 9.57
N ALA A 64 0.32 -6.97 10.00
CA ALA A 64 0.00 -7.31 11.39
C ALA A 64 0.62 -8.66 11.79
N ALA A 65 0.50 -9.68 10.95
CA ALA A 65 1.17 -10.96 11.17
C ALA A 65 2.70 -10.80 11.23
N TYR A 66 3.29 -10.01 10.32
CA TYR A 66 4.73 -9.70 10.32
C TYR A 66 5.18 -9.09 11.66
N ILE A 67 4.42 -8.12 12.19
CA ILE A 67 4.70 -7.48 13.49
C ILE A 67 4.60 -8.49 14.63
N LEU A 68 3.60 -9.38 14.62
CA LEU A 68 3.43 -10.37 15.68
C LEU A 68 4.60 -11.36 15.76
N TYR A 69 5.16 -11.76 14.61
CA TYR A 69 6.24 -12.75 14.55
C TYR A 69 7.66 -12.16 14.47
N SER A 70 7.80 -10.87 14.18
CA SER A 70 9.11 -10.18 14.14
C SER A 70 9.45 -9.50 15.47
N LEU A 71 10.76 -9.49 15.80
CA LEU A 71 11.33 -8.73 16.91
C LEU A 71 11.48 -7.23 16.58
N GLU A 72 11.56 -6.88 15.29
CA GLU A 72 11.76 -5.53 14.75
C GLU A 72 10.46 -4.69 14.68
N ARG A 73 9.57 -4.87 15.66
CA ARG A 73 8.23 -4.25 15.68
C ARG A 73 8.28 -2.71 15.63
N ARG A 74 9.27 -2.11 16.29
CA ARG A 74 9.44 -0.65 16.36
C ARG A 74 9.74 -0.05 14.99
N TYR A 75 10.61 -0.68 14.21
CA TYR A 75 10.93 -0.23 12.87
C TYR A 75 9.69 -0.26 11.97
N VAL A 76 8.97 -1.37 11.98
CA VAL A 76 7.74 -1.55 11.19
C VAL A 76 6.65 -0.54 11.57
N VAL A 77 6.37 -0.38 12.87
CA VAL A 77 5.38 0.59 13.35
C VAL A 77 5.79 2.02 12.97
N SER A 78 7.08 2.36 13.09
CA SER A 78 7.58 3.67 12.67
C SER A 78 7.35 3.92 11.17
N GLN A 79 7.59 2.92 10.32
CA GLN A 79 7.35 3.03 8.88
C GLN A 79 5.86 3.24 8.58
N VAL A 80 4.97 2.46 9.20
CA VAL A 80 3.51 2.63 9.05
C VAL A 80 3.05 4.02 9.50
N LEU A 81 3.55 4.52 10.63
CA LEU A 81 3.21 5.86 11.12
C LEU A 81 3.69 6.96 10.17
N VAL A 82 4.90 6.84 9.62
CA VAL A 82 5.43 7.76 8.61
C VAL A 82 4.55 7.73 7.35
N SER A 83 4.20 6.53 6.87
CA SER A 83 3.30 6.35 5.72
C SER A 83 1.94 6.99 5.93
N LEU A 84 1.32 6.80 7.10
CA LEU A 84 0.06 7.46 7.47
C LEU A 84 0.21 8.98 7.52
N GLY A 85 1.31 9.48 8.07
CA GLY A 85 1.62 10.91 8.10
C GLY A 85 1.73 11.51 6.69
N VAL A 86 2.42 10.83 5.77
CA VAL A 86 2.53 11.24 4.37
C VAL A 86 1.17 11.26 3.68
N LEU A 87 0.34 10.24 3.88
CA LEU A 87 -1.02 10.20 3.33
C LEU A 87 -1.90 11.32 3.87
N PHE A 88 -1.81 11.60 5.18
CA PHE A 88 -2.55 12.68 5.82
C PHE A 88 -2.12 14.05 5.30
N LEU A 89 -0.82 14.31 5.20
CA LEU A 89 -0.28 15.55 4.64
C LEU A 89 -0.68 15.74 3.18
N ALA A 90 -0.59 14.67 2.37
CA ALA A 90 -1.08 14.70 0.99
C ALA A 90 -2.57 15.02 0.94
N HIS A 91 -3.40 14.39 1.78
CA HIS A 91 -4.83 14.66 1.87
C HIS A 91 -5.13 16.11 2.27
N CYS A 92 -4.44 16.65 3.28
CA CYS A 92 -4.54 18.05 3.69
C CYS A 92 -4.12 19.01 2.57
N TYR A 93 -3.03 18.72 1.86
CA TYR A 93 -2.60 19.51 0.71
C TYR A 93 -3.69 19.54 -0.37
N PHE A 94 -4.23 18.37 -0.76
CA PHE A 94 -5.28 18.30 -1.78
C PHE A 94 -6.61 18.92 -1.36
N THR A 95 -6.94 18.93 -0.06
CA THR A 95 -8.19 19.55 0.43
C THR A 95 -8.06 21.06 0.62
N LEU A 96 -6.89 21.56 1.04
CA LEU A 96 -6.68 22.98 1.31
C LEU A 96 -6.27 23.79 0.07
N TRP A 97 -5.43 23.25 -0.82
CA TRP A 97 -4.89 23.98 -1.96
C TRP A 97 -5.69 23.81 -3.25
N THR A 98 -6.49 22.74 -3.38
CA THR A 98 -7.18 22.43 -4.64
C THR A 98 -8.67 22.26 -4.38
N PRO A 99 -9.49 23.32 -4.47
CA PRO A 99 -10.94 23.20 -4.26
C PRO A 99 -11.65 22.43 -5.39
N ASP A 100 -11.05 22.36 -6.58
CA ASP A 100 -11.66 21.75 -7.76
C ASP A 100 -11.49 20.22 -7.78
N ILE A 101 -12.61 19.48 -7.80
CA ILE A 101 -12.63 18.01 -7.70
C ILE A 101 -11.94 17.35 -8.90
N ASN A 102 -12.09 17.91 -10.10
CA ASN A 102 -11.51 17.35 -11.33
C ASN A 102 -9.99 17.47 -11.33
N SER A 103 -9.46 18.58 -10.83
CA SER A 103 -8.02 18.80 -10.68
C SER A 103 -7.42 17.86 -9.63
N ARG A 104 -8.12 17.63 -8.50
CA ARG A 104 -7.72 16.65 -7.49
C ARG A 104 -7.67 15.24 -8.05
N LEU A 105 -8.69 14.84 -8.82
CA LEU A 105 -8.74 13.53 -9.46
C LEU A 105 -7.57 13.32 -10.42
N ASN A 106 -7.29 14.27 -11.30
CA ASN A 106 -6.19 14.14 -12.27
C ASN A 106 -4.82 14.05 -11.59
N GLN A 107 -4.53 14.91 -10.60
CA GLN A 107 -3.25 14.89 -9.88
C GLN A 107 -3.07 13.60 -9.07
N LEU A 108 -4.11 13.18 -8.33
CA LEU A 108 -4.06 11.98 -7.52
C LEU A 108 -3.93 10.73 -8.39
N GLY A 109 -4.65 10.67 -9.51
CA GLY A 109 -4.57 9.57 -10.48
C GLY A 109 -3.19 9.45 -11.12
N LEU A 110 -2.59 10.59 -11.52
CA LEU A 110 -1.22 10.61 -12.05
C LEU A 110 -0.21 10.15 -11.01
N PHE A 111 -0.30 10.64 -9.77
CA PHE A 111 0.60 10.23 -8.69
C PHE A 111 0.49 8.74 -8.39
N CYS A 112 -0.73 8.21 -8.24
CA CYS A 112 -0.96 6.78 -8.00
C CYS A 112 -0.43 5.94 -9.17
N SER A 113 -0.63 6.38 -10.41
CA SER A 113 -0.15 5.66 -11.60
C SER A 113 1.37 5.61 -11.66
N ILE A 114 2.06 6.72 -11.42
CA ILE A 114 3.53 6.75 -11.37
C ILE A 114 4.03 5.82 -10.26
N PHE A 115 3.43 5.90 -9.07
CA PHE A 115 3.80 5.06 -7.94
C PHE A 115 3.59 3.56 -8.24
N THR A 116 2.46 3.19 -8.85
CA THR A 116 2.18 1.82 -9.32
C THR A 116 3.24 1.36 -10.34
N ILE A 117 3.60 2.20 -11.31
CA ILE A 117 4.62 1.87 -12.32
C ILE A 117 5.99 1.65 -11.67
N SER A 118 6.39 2.52 -10.73
CA SER A 118 7.63 2.38 -9.97
C SER A 118 7.68 1.07 -9.18
N MET A 119 6.57 0.64 -8.59
CA MET A 119 6.49 -0.65 -7.90
C MET A 119 6.76 -1.83 -8.83
N TYR A 120 6.28 -1.78 -10.08
CA TYR A 120 6.48 -2.85 -11.06
C TYR A 120 7.86 -2.81 -11.74
N LEU A 121 8.60 -1.70 -11.65
CA LEU A 121 9.98 -1.60 -12.13
C LEU A 121 10.98 -2.35 -11.24
N SER A 122 10.73 -2.42 -9.93
CA SER A 122 11.62 -3.10 -8.97
C SER A 122 11.93 -4.56 -9.35
N PRO A 123 10.97 -5.41 -9.75
CA PRO A 123 11.27 -6.77 -10.20
C PRO A 123 11.83 -6.87 -11.64
N LEU A 124 11.77 -5.80 -12.45
CA LEU A 124 12.31 -5.80 -13.81
C LEU A 124 13.79 -5.41 -13.85
N ALA A 125 14.26 -4.66 -12.86
CA ALA A 125 15.67 -4.29 -12.71
C ALA A 125 16.56 -5.43 -12.19
N ASP A 126 15.96 -6.50 -11.65
CA ASP A 126 16.63 -7.73 -11.19
C ASP A 126 16.67 -8.83 -12.29
N LEU A 127 16.30 -8.51 -13.54
CA LEU A 127 16.45 -9.39 -14.72
C LEU A 127 17.74 -9.07 -15.48
#